data_AF-A0A829ZX54-F1
#
_entry.id   AF-A0A829ZX54-F1
#
_cell.length_a   1.000
_cell.length_b   1.000
_cell.length_c   1.000
_cell.angle_alpha   90.00
_cell.angle_beta   90.00
_cell.angle_gamma   90.00
#
_symmetry.space_group_name_H-M   'P 1'
#
loop_
_entity.id
_entity.type
_entity.pdbx_description
1 polymer ?
#
loop_
_entity_poly.entity_id
_entity_poly.type
_entity_poly.pdbx_seq_one_letter_code
_entity_poly.pdbx_strand_id
1 'polypeptide(L)'
;MRSREGRRQQKTPQGACPREEVVKPRGTAGGPSSSPAQSGTSPRGGQGSGLMEQVVERSNMLAALKRVERNGGAPGVDGIPAEGLRDQIRV
;
A
#
# COMPACT_ATOMS: atom_id res chain seq x y z
N MET A 1 -24.50 -54.51 9.15
CA MET A 1 -23.66 -53.94 8.07
C MET A 1 -22.88 -52.77 8.67
N ARG A 2 -21.57 -52.91 8.92
CA ARG A 2 -20.42 -52.27 8.20
C ARG A 2 -20.69 -50.79 7.88
N SER A 3 -19.88 -49.80 8.25
CA SER A 3 -18.42 -49.80 8.38
C SER A 3 -17.91 -48.71 9.33
N ARG A 4 -16.73 -48.97 9.91
CA ARG A 4 -15.90 -48.05 10.68
C ARG A 4 -15.18 -47.11 9.73
N GLU A 5 -15.06 -45.83 10.07
CA GLU A 5 -14.04 -44.96 9.47
C GLU A 5 -13.38 -44.15 10.58
N GLY A 6 -12.11 -44.50 10.83
CA GLY A 6 -11.31 -43.96 11.92
C GLY A 6 -10.98 -42.51 11.68
N ARG A 7 -11.17 -41.68 12.71
CA ARG A 7 -10.59 -40.34 12.78
C ARG A 7 -9.07 -40.45 12.62
N ARG A 8 -8.56 -40.02 11.47
CA ARG A 8 -7.12 -39.85 11.23
C ARG A 8 -6.66 -38.65 12.07
N GLN A 9 -6.19 -38.93 13.29
CA GLN A 9 -5.61 -37.91 14.16
C GLN A 9 -4.25 -37.51 13.59
N GLN A 10 -4.08 -36.23 13.24
CA GLN A 10 -2.80 -35.67 12.84
C GLN A 10 -1.89 -35.61 14.09
N LYS A 11 -0.72 -36.26 14.05
CA LYS A 11 0.30 -36.16 15.11
C LYS A 11 1.06 -34.85 14.95
N THR A 12 0.60 -33.79 15.59
CA THR A 12 1.44 -32.62 15.87
C THR A 12 2.22 -32.86 17.17
N PRO A 13 3.55 -32.65 17.20
CA PRO A 13 4.31 -32.74 18.45
C PRO A 13 3.87 -31.64 19.43
N GLN A 14 3.73 -32.02 20.70
CA GLN A 14 3.46 -31.09 21.81
C GLN A 14 4.59 -30.05 21.89
N GLY A 15 4.30 -28.81 21.50
CA GLY A 15 5.27 -27.70 21.53
C GLY A 15 5.23 -26.74 20.34
N ALA A 16 4.40 -26.97 19.32
CA ALA A 16 4.19 -25.97 18.26
C ALA A 16 3.23 -24.88 18.74
N CYS A 17 3.80 -23.74 19.17
CA CYS A 17 3.10 -22.56 19.67
C CYS A 17 2.05 -22.01 18.69
N PRO A 18 0.86 -21.64 19.16
CA PRO A 18 0.17 -20.48 18.66
C PRO A 18 0.28 -19.40 19.73
N ARG A 19 1.40 -18.66 19.74
CA ARG A 19 1.41 -17.37 20.43
C ARG A 19 0.70 -16.40 19.50
N GLU A 20 -0.62 -16.32 19.63
CA GLU A 20 -1.41 -15.23 19.08
C GLU A 20 -1.03 -13.95 19.83
N GLU A 21 0.06 -13.33 19.41
CA GLU A 21 0.38 -11.98 19.81
C GLU A 21 -0.58 -11.06 19.05
N VAL A 22 -1.69 -10.71 19.71
CA VAL A 22 -2.68 -9.78 19.19
C VAL A 22 -2.03 -8.39 19.12
N VAL A 23 -1.46 -8.04 17.97
CA VAL A 23 -0.71 -6.78 17.77
C VAL A 23 -1.59 -5.57 17.45
N LYS A 24 -2.92 -5.68 17.56
CA LYS A 24 -3.84 -4.54 17.38
C LYS A 24 -4.95 -4.57 18.43
N PRO A 25 -5.25 -3.45 19.11
CA PRO A 25 -6.44 -3.38 19.95
C PRO A 25 -7.66 -3.69 19.07
N ARG A 26 -8.62 -4.45 19.63
CA ARG A 26 -9.93 -4.66 19.00
C ARG A 26 -10.62 -3.30 18.88
N GLY A 27 -10.46 -2.65 17.74
CA GLY A 27 -11.26 -1.47 17.40
C GLY A 27 -12.73 -1.87 17.34
N THR A 28 -13.62 -0.94 17.69
CA THR A 28 -15.05 -1.06 17.43
C THR A 28 -15.23 -1.55 16.00
N ALA A 29 -15.84 -2.72 15.82
CA ALA A 29 -16.23 -3.21 14.51
C ALA A 29 -17.22 -2.18 13.94
N GLY A 30 -16.71 -1.20 13.20
CA GLY A 30 -17.52 -0.25 12.47
C GLY A 30 -18.34 -1.07 11.49
N GLY A 31 -19.63 -1.24 11.78
CA GLY A 31 -20.56 -1.79 10.81
C GLY A 31 -20.55 -0.94 9.54
N PRO A 32 -20.96 -1.51 8.40
CA PRO A 32 -21.09 -0.72 7.17
C PRO A 32 -21.98 0.49 7.45
N SER A 33 -21.49 1.68 7.08
CA SER A 33 -22.31 2.89 7.13
C SER A 33 -23.56 2.68 6.30
N SER A 34 -24.73 2.95 6.87
CA SER A 34 -26.01 2.94 6.15
C SER A 34 -26.18 4.15 5.24
N SER A 35 -25.30 5.15 5.35
CA SER A 35 -25.29 6.30 4.46
C SER A 35 -24.59 5.94 3.14
N PRO A 36 -25.23 6.19 1.99
CA PRO A 36 -24.55 6.14 0.69
C PRO A 36 -23.32 7.05 0.74
N ALA A 37 -22.24 6.67 0.06
CA ALA A 37 -21.14 7.60 -0.21
C ALA A 37 -21.75 8.87 -0.83
N GLN A 38 -21.37 10.05 -0.33
CA GLN A 38 -21.90 11.30 -0.86
C GLN A 38 -21.70 11.33 -2.37
N SER A 39 -22.80 11.41 -3.12
CA SER A 39 -22.81 11.79 -4.54
C SER A 39 -22.50 13.28 -4.66
N GLY A 40 -21.42 13.73 -4.02
CA GLY A 40 -20.89 15.07 -4.18
C GLY A 40 -20.40 15.22 -5.62
N THR A 41 -20.36 16.46 -6.08
CA THR A 41 -19.78 16.88 -7.36
C THR A 41 -18.61 15.98 -7.76
N SER A 42 -18.57 15.54 -9.03
CA SER A 42 -17.53 14.64 -9.54
C SER A 42 -16.17 14.93 -8.88
N PRO A 43 -15.47 13.92 -8.33
CA PRO A 43 -14.20 14.14 -7.62
C PRO A 43 -13.12 14.74 -8.55
N ARG A 44 -13.38 14.77 -9.86
CA ARG A 44 -12.79 15.75 -10.77
C ARG A 44 -13.30 17.14 -10.39
N GLY A 45 -12.67 17.75 -9.38
CA GLY A 45 -12.67 19.21 -9.26
C GLY A 45 -12.39 19.81 -10.64
N GLY A 46 -13.01 20.97 -10.95
CA GLY A 46 -13.14 21.56 -12.29
C GLY A 46 -11.86 21.78 -13.13
N GLN A 47 -10.70 21.27 -12.72
CA GLN A 47 -9.51 21.07 -13.56
C GLN A 47 -9.71 19.89 -14.54
N GLY A 48 -10.66 20.03 -15.47
CA GLY A 48 -11.00 18.97 -16.44
C GLY A 48 -9.97 18.75 -17.57
N SER A 49 -8.96 19.61 -17.70
CA SER A 49 -7.93 19.53 -18.75
C SER A 49 -6.62 20.15 -18.26
N GLY A 50 -5.47 19.72 -18.77
CA GLY A 50 -4.18 20.38 -18.50
C GLY A 50 -3.38 19.87 -17.28
N LEU A 51 -3.90 18.92 -16.49
CA LEU A 51 -3.22 18.46 -15.27
C LEU A 51 -1.90 17.73 -15.58
N MET A 52 -1.86 16.91 -16.63
CA MET A 52 -0.64 16.19 -16.97
C MET A 52 0.47 17.16 -17.40
N GLU A 53 0.10 18.22 -18.11
CA GLU A 53 0.97 19.31 -18.53
C GLU A 53 1.57 20.03 -17.32
N GLN A 54 0.76 20.28 -16.29
CA GLN A 54 1.24 20.83 -15.02
C GLN A 54 2.13 19.86 -14.25
N VAL A 55 1.83 18.56 -14.27
CA VAL A 55 2.64 17.52 -13.62
C VAL A 55 4.04 17.45 -14.27
N VAL A 56 4.11 17.49 -15.60
CA VAL A 56 5.39 17.39 -16.34
C VAL A 56 6.07 18.75 -16.55
N GLU A 57 5.49 19.83 -16.04
CA GLU A 57 6.08 21.17 -16.11
C GLU A 57 7.46 21.18 -15.44
N ARG A 58 8.44 21.84 -16.08
CA ARG A 58 9.85 21.75 -15.69
C ARG A 58 10.09 22.17 -14.24
N SER A 59 9.45 23.24 -13.79
CA SER A 59 9.59 23.72 -12.42
C SER A 59 9.03 22.72 -11.41
N ASN A 60 7.88 22.10 -11.70
CA ASN A 60 7.31 21.04 -10.88
C ASN A 60 8.22 19.81 -10.81
N MET A 61 8.74 19.34 -11.95
CA MET A 61 9.65 18.18 -11.98
C MET A 61 10.94 18.43 -11.21
N LEU A 62 11.51 19.63 -11.26
CA LEU A 62 12.68 20.01 -10.44
C LEU A 62 12.35 20.08 -8.95
N ALA A 63 11.16 20.56 -8.58
CA ALA A 63 10.69 20.57 -7.20
C ALA A 63 10.49 19.15 -6.67
N ALA A 64 9.92 18.25 -7.49
CA ALA A 64 9.75 16.84 -7.18
C ALA A 64 11.10 16.15 -6.97
N LEU A 65 12.07 16.35 -7.86
CA LEU A 65 13.43 15.80 -7.72
C LEU A 65 14.07 16.21 -6.39
N LYS A 66 14.07 17.50 -6.07
CA LYS A 66 14.60 18.01 -4.78
C LYS A 66 13.87 17.43 -3.57
N ARG A 67 12.59 17.12 -3.69
CA ARG A 67 11.81 16.52 -2.59
C ARG A 67 12.20 15.06 -2.39
N VAL A 68 12.37 14.31 -3.48
CA VAL A 68 12.81 12.91 -3.43
C VAL A 68 14.22 12.81 -2.82
N GLU A 69 15.16 13.64 -3.27
CA GLU A 69 16.51 13.73 -2.71
C GLU A 69 16.48 14.03 -1.20
N ARG A 70 15.64 14.97 -0.75
CA ARG A 70 15.51 15.30 0.68
C ARG A 70 14.84 14.22 1.52
N ASN A 71 14.04 13.33 0.93
CA ASN A 71 13.36 12.30 1.68
C ASN A 71 14.29 11.14 2.07
N GLY A 72 15.38 10.90 1.32
CA GLY A 72 16.39 9.91 1.67
C GLY A 72 15.85 8.48 1.82
N GLY A 73 14.87 8.09 1.00
CA GLY A 73 14.25 6.77 1.04
C GLY A 73 15.18 5.65 0.54
N ALA A 74 14.91 4.41 0.96
CA ALA A 74 15.61 3.23 0.46
C ALA A 74 15.38 3.04 -1.06
N PRO A 75 16.36 2.49 -1.80
CA PRO A 75 16.22 2.19 -3.22
C PRO A 75 15.04 1.27 -3.54
N GLY A 76 14.52 1.38 -4.76
CA GLY A 76 13.48 0.51 -5.29
C GLY A 76 14.01 -0.86 -5.74
N VAL A 77 13.18 -1.59 -6.49
CA VAL A 77 13.56 -2.89 -7.09
C VAL A 77 14.68 -2.78 -8.13
N ASP A 78 14.87 -1.59 -8.69
CA ASP A 78 15.98 -1.25 -9.59
C ASP A 78 17.31 -1.04 -8.86
N GLY A 79 17.29 -0.95 -7.53
CA GLY A 79 18.46 -0.72 -6.70
C GLY A 79 19.06 0.68 -6.83
N ILE A 80 18.37 1.62 -7.49
CA ILE A 80 18.93 2.95 -7.73
C ILE A 80 18.59 3.87 -6.55
N PRO A 81 19.60 4.41 -5.83
CA PRO A 81 19.36 5.32 -4.73
C PRO A 81 18.96 6.71 -5.23
N ALA A 82 18.40 7.53 -4.34
CA ALA A 82 17.89 8.86 -4.71
C ALA A 82 18.99 9.78 -5.28
N GLU A 83 20.23 9.61 -4.85
CA GLU A 83 21.40 10.35 -5.33
C GLU A 83 21.74 10.03 -6.80
N GLY A 84 21.38 8.82 -7.27
CA GLY A 84 21.61 8.37 -8.65
C GLY A 84 20.51 8.75 -9.64
N LEU A 85 19.42 9.39 -9.19
CA LEU A 85 18.30 9.78 -10.05
C LEU A 85 18.70 10.78 -11.15
N ARG A 86 19.63 11.69 -10.85
CA ARG A 86 20.04 12.75 -11.79
C ARG A 86 20.71 12.22 -13.04
N ASP A 87 21.51 11.17 -12.89
CA ASP A 87 22.25 10.59 -14.01
C ASP A 87 21.34 9.84 -14.98
N GLN A 88 20.21 9.30 -14.49
CA GLN A 88 19.24 8.58 -15.33
C GLN A 88 18.42 9.49 -16.25
N ILE A 89 18.16 10.72 -15.82
CA ILE A 89 17.29 11.66 -16.53
C ILE A 89 18.08 12.73 -17.29
N ARG A 90 19.40 12.56 -17.36
CA ARG A 90 20.28 13.45 -18.11
C ARG A 90 20.12 13.17 -19.61
N VAL A 91 19.78 14.22 -20.36
CA VAL A 91 19.65 14.21 -21.83
C VAL A 91 20.84 14.95 -22.45
#